data_AF-A0A523W038-F1
#
_entry.id   AF-A0A523W038-F1
#
_cell.length_a   1.000
_cell.length_b   1.000
_cell.length_c   1.000
_cell.angle_alpha   90.00
_cell.angle_beta   90.00
_cell.angle_gamma   90.00
#
_symmetry.space_group_name_H-M   'P 1'
#
loop_
_entity.id
_entity.type
_entity.pdbx_description
1 polymer ?
#
loop_
_entity_poly.entity_id
_entity_poly.type
_entity_poly.pdbx_seq_one_letter_code
_entity_poly.pdbx_strand_id
1 'polypeptide(L)'
;MTEKKDFLSKKALMIIGITWVAILIVGLISLIPEVNEALYSDNSTIQAIFNAITYLGEPIAFIVIVAILYIAYNKKFAKNLTLSLLFSYYLNGLVKQIFQDPRPATNTDLTEDLGVIESSYGFPSGHSQNAVAFWGYSSYEFKDKNKYNEIPIIPIILSVLIFLVAISRIIIGVHDLQDIIGALLIGICFLLAFIYLEPIFTPQFNKLSFIAKLVLTVVVSLALFLIATFMFPRAYVELATQNLPSLSLPPDYPDAGAFSLVGGVLLGFGVGYLIEQEYVKYDPS
;
A
#
# COMPACT_ATOMS: atom_id res chain seq x y z
N MET A 1 -17.46 -42.41 -19.35
CA MET A 1 -16.60 -41.38 -19.95
C MET A 1 -16.64 -40.17 -19.04
N THR A 2 -15.56 -39.92 -18.31
CA THR A 2 -15.40 -38.78 -17.40
C THR A 2 -15.11 -37.53 -18.22
N GLU A 3 -16.02 -36.55 -18.20
CA GLU A 3 -15.77 -35.23 -18.77
C GLU A 3 -14.52 -34.62 -18.12
N LYS A 4 -13.47 -34.41 -18.93
CA LYS A 4 -12.34 -33.56 -18.55
C LYS A 4 -12.88 -32.14 -18.43
N LYS A 5 -13.13 -31.69 -17.20
CA LYS A 5 -13.29 -30.25 -16.93
C LYS A 5 -11.99 -29.57 -17.31
N ASP A 6 -11.97 -28.86 -18.43
CA ASP A 6 -10.87 -27.96 -18.77
C ASP A 6 -10.76 -26.93 -17.63
N PHE A 7 -9.66 -27.05 -16.87
CA PHE A 7 -9.48 -26.31 -15.62
C PHE A 7 -9.35 -24.80 -15.86
N LEU A 8 -9.00 -24.37 -17.08
CA LEU A 8 -8.86 -22.98 -17.49
C LEU A 8 -9.31 -22.80 -18.96
N SER A 9 -10.14 -21.78 -19.22
CA SER A 9 -10.57 -21.45 -20.59
C SER A 9 -9.40 -20.97 -21.45
N LYS A 10 -9.47 -21.15 -22.79
CA LYS A 10 -8.47 -20.61 -23.73
C LYS A 10 -8.24 -19.10 -23.54
N LYS A 11 -9.29 -18.35 -23.20
CA LYS A 11 -9.19 -16.92 -22.87
C LYS A 11 -8.35 -16.67 -21.61
N ALA A 12 -8.53 -17.49 -20.58
CA ALA A 12 -7.75 -17.38 -19.34
C ALA A 12 -6.26 -17.70 -19.59
N LEU A 13 -5.96 -18.75 -20.35
CA LEU A 13 -4.58 -19.09 -20.73
C LEU A 13 -3.93 -17.98 -21.56
N MET A 14 -4.67 -17.36 -22.47
CA MET A 14 -4.19 -16.23 -23.27
C MET A 14 -3.90 -15.01 -22.42
N ILE A 15 -4.78 -14.65 -21.48
CA ILE A 15 -4.56 -13.55 -20.54
C ILE A 15 -3.31 -13.80 -19.71
N ILE A 16 -3.19 -15.01 -19.11
CA ILE A 16 -2.02 -15.41 -18.33
C ILE A 16 -0.74 -15.29 -19.17
N GLY A 17 -0.75 -15.79 -20.41
CA GLY A 17 0.39 -15.68 -21.32
C GLY A 17 0.79 -14.24 -21.64
N ILE A 18 -0.18 -13.37 -21.95
CA ILE A 18 0.06 -11.94 -22.21
C ILE A 18 0.63 -11.26 -20.96
N THR A 19 0.06 -11.53 -19.78
CA THR A 19 0.55 -10.98 -18.52
C THR A 19 1.99 -11.41 -18.23
N TRP A 20 2.34 -12.69 -18.45
CA TRP A 20 3.71 -13.17 -18.27
C TRP A 20 4.69 -12.53 -19.24
N VAL A 21 4.32 -12.39 -20.51
CA VAL A 21 5.16 -11.71 -21.51
C VAL A 21 5.35 -10.23 -21.14
N ALA A 22 4.30 -9.54 -20.68
CA ALA A 22 4.40 -8.17 -20.22
C ALA A 22 5.33 -8.03 -19.00
N ILE A 23 5.20 -8.91 -18.00
CA ILE A 23 6.09 -8.95 -16.83
C ILE A 23 7.54 -9.20 -17.25
N LEU A 24 7.77 -10.13 -18.18
CA LEU A 24 9.11 -10.42 -18.69
C LEU A 24 9.71 -9.22 -19.42
N ILE A 25 8.95 -8.56 -20.30
CA ILE A 25 9.39 -7.35 -21.03
C ILE A 25 9.74 -6.24 -20.03
N VAL A 26 8.88 -6.01 -19.03
CA VAL A 26 9.17 -5.05 -17.96
C VAL A 26 10.46 -5.40 -17.24
N GLY A 27 10.63 -6.66 -16.83
CA GLY A 27 11.85 -7.11 -16.17
C GLY A 27 13.09 -6.88 -17.03
N LEU A 28 13.01 -7.14 -18.34
CA LEU A 28 14.10 -6.88 -19.28
C LEU A 28 14.39 -5.38 -19.45
N ILE A 29 13.35 -4.54 -19.49
CA ILE A 29 13.50 -3.08 -19.57
C ILE A 29 14.11 -2.54 -18.27
N SER A 30 13.73 -3.08 -17.12
CA SER A 30 14.27 -2.68 -15.81
C SER A 30 15.75 -3.06 -15.62
N LEU A 31 16.27 -4.03 -16.39
CA LEU A 31 17.70 -4.34 -16.43
C LEU A 31 18.53 -3.33 -17.23
N ILE A 32 17.90 -2.33 -17.86
CA ILE A 32 18.56 -1.26 -18.60
C ILE A 32 18.63 -0.03 -17.68
N PRO A 33 19.78 0.25 -17.02
CA PRO A 33 19.89 1.35 -16.07
C PRO A 33 19.50 2.72 -16.67
N GLU A 34 19.78 2.91 -17.95
CA GLU A 34 19.47 4.12 -18.70
C GLU A 34 17.97 4.44 -18.75
N VAL A 35 17.09 3.44 -18.59
CA VAL A 35 15.64 3.65 -18.60
C VAL A 35 15.18 4.34 -17.31
N ASN A 36 15.72 3.95 -16.16
CA ASN A 36 15.36 4.55 -14.88
C ASN A 36 15.95 5.97 -14.80
N GLU A 37 17.19 6.18 -15.26
CA GLU A 37 17.82 7.50 -15.33
C GLU A 37 17.10 8.45 -16.29
N ALA A 38 16.60 7.96 -17.43
CA ALA A 38 15.89 8.79 -18.41
C ALA A 38 14.52 9.30 -17.92
N LEU A 39 13.91 8.64 -16.93
CA LEU A 39 12.61 9.02 -16.37
C LEU A 39 12.73 9.95 -15.16
N TYR A 40 13.91 10.05 -14.56
CA TYR A 40 14.23 11.00 -13.50
C TYR A 40 14.35 12.43 -14.08
N SER A 41 13.98 13.44 -13.29
CA SER A 41 14.12 14.85 -13.68
C SER A 41 14.89 15.64 -12.64
N ASP A 42 15.95 16.32 -13.06
CA ASP A 42 16.71 17.29 -12.25
C ASP A 42 16.08 18.70 -12.23
N ASN A 43 15.08 18.96 -13.09
CA ASN A 43 14.40 20.25 -13.15
C ASN A 43 13.59 20.53 -11.87
N SER A 44 13.91 21.63 -11.19
CA SER A 44 13.31 22.02 -9.91
C SER A 44 11.79 22.25 -9.95
N THR A 45 11.26 22.75 -11.07
CA THR A 45 9.81 22.97 -11.22
C THR A 45 9.08 21.64 -11.38
N ILE A 46 9.63 20.72 -12.18
CA ILE A 46 9.08 19.37 -12.33
C ILE A 46 9.14 18.64 -10.98
N GLN A 47 10.27 18.72 -10.28
CA GLN A 47 10.42 18.14 -8.93
C GLN A 47 9.37 18.69 -7.96
N ALA A 48 9.16 20.00 -7.90
CA ALA A 48 8.16 20.61 -7.02
C ALA A 48 6.73 20.11 -7.33
N ILE A 49 6.36 20.00 -8.62
CA ILE A 49 5.05 19.51 -9.04
C ILE A 49 4.86 18.05 -8.63
N PHE A 50 5.83 17.18 -8.90
CA PHE A 50 5.70 15.77 -8.60
C PHE A 50 5.84 15.46 -7.10
N ASN A 51 6.62 16.25 -6.35
CA ASN A 51 6.59 16.24 -4.89
C ASN A 51 5.20 16.63 -4.36
N ALA A 52 4.54 17.63 -4.94
CA ALA A 52 3.15 17.96 -4.56
C ALA A 52 2.18 16.81 -4.85
N ILE A 53 2.30 16.16 -6.01
CA ILE A 53 1.47 15.01 -6.40
C ILE A 53 1.70 13.82 -5.46
N THR A 54 2.95 13.57 -5.06
CA THR A 54 3.30 12.40 -4.26
C THR A 54 2.69 12.41 -2.87
N TYR A 55 2.30 13.59 -2.34
CA TYR A 55 1.54 13.68 -1.09
C TYR A 55 0.22 12.94 -1.13
N LEU A 56 -0.39 12.72 -2.31
CA LEU A 56 -1.59 11.88 -2.46
C LEU A 56 -1.31 10.38 -2.29
N GLY A 57 -0.04 10.00 -2.12
CA GLY A 57 0.42 8.67 -1.74
C GLY A 57 0.95 8.57 -0.30
N GLU A 58 0.97 9.68 0.45
CA GLU A 58 1.55 9.75 1.80
C GLU A 58 0.58 9.25 2.89
N PRO A 59 1.06 8.53 3.92
CA PRO A 59 0.21 8.09 5.02
C PRO A 59 -0.55 9.23 5.71
N ILE A 60 0.07 10.41 5.86
CA ILE A 60 -0.57 11.53 6.56
C ILE A 60 -1.79 12.06 5.79
N ALA A 61 -1.72 12.12 4.45
CA ALA A 61 -2.85 12.52 3.62
C ALA A 61 -3.99 11.51 3.73
N PHE A 62 -3.68 10.22 3.68
CA PHE A 62 -4.67 9.16 3.87
C PHE A 62 -5.35 9.23 5.24
N ILE A 63 -4.60 9.46 6.32
CA ILE A 63 -5.15 9.58 7.68
C ILE A 63 -6.13 10.75 7.76
N VAL A 64 -5.76 11.92 7.22
CA VAL A 64 -6.62 13.11 7.21
C VAL A 64 -7.91 12.84 6.43
N ILE A 65 -7.81 12.24 5.24
CA ILE A 65 -8.98 11.91 4.40
C ILE A 65 -9.88 10.90 5.12
N VAL A 66 -9.30 9.84 5.70
CA VAL A 66 -10.06 8.84 6.48
C VAL A 66 -10.78 9.49 7.64
N ALA A 67 -10.11 10.36 8.41
CA ALA A 67 -10.72 11.06 9.54
C ALA A 67 -11.92 11.90 9.11
N ILE A 68 -11.79 12.65 8.00
CA ILE A 68 -12.89 13.43 7.42
C ILE A 68 -14.03 12.51 7.00
N LEU A 69 -13.75 11.43 6.26
CA LEU A 69 -14.77 10.47 5.81
C LEU A 69 -15.47 9.75 6.98
N TYR A 70 -14.72 9.48 8.04
CA TYR A 70 -15.22 8.83 9.26
C TYR A 70 -16.21 9.73 10.00
N ILE A 71 -15.90 11.02 10.12
CA ILE A 71 -16.71 11.99 10.85
C ILE A 71 -17.88 12.49 10.00
N ALA A 72 -17.65 12.76 8.71
CA ALA A 72 -18.55 13.57 7.88
C ALA A 72 -19.24 12.83 6.72
N TYR A 73 -18.97 11.55 6.49
CA TYR A 73 -19.56 10.83 5.35
C TYR A 73 -20.14 9.46 5.69
N ASN A 74 -19.29 8.46 5.87
CA ASN A 74 -19.75 7.09 6.08
C ASN A 74 -18.70 6.29 6.84
N LYS A 75 -19.04 5.95 8.08
CA LYS A 75 -18.14 5.22 8.99
C LYS A 75 -17.77 3.84 8.52
N LYS A 76 -18.71 3.12 7.86
CA LYS A 76 -18.44 1.78 7.33
C LYS A 76 -17.41 1.85 6.20
N PHE A 77 -17.59 2.79 5.28
CA PHE A 77 -16.65 3.05 4.19
C PHE A 77 -15.28 3.47 4.75
N ALA A 78 -15.24 4.47 5.65
CA ALA A 78 -14.00 4.93 6.26
C ALA A 78 -13.26 3.78 6.97
N LYS A 79 -13.97 2.96 7.77
CA LYS A 79 -13.40 1.78 8.43
C LYS A 79 -12.83 0.77 7.43
N ASN A 80 -13.55 0.45 6.36
CA ASN A 80 -13.04 -0.48 5.35
C ASN A 80 -11.84 0.10 4.58
N LEU A 81 -11.85 1.40 4.29
CA LEU A 81 -10.74 2.12 3.67
C LEU A 81 -9.49 2.10 4.56
N THR A 82 -9.66 2.33 5.88
CA THR A 82 -8.58 2.18 6.88
C THR A 82 -8.01 0.76 6.89
N LEU A 83 -8.87 -0.27 6.92
CA LEU A 83 -8.41 -1.65 6.94
C LEU A 83 -7.68 -2.03 5.64
N SER A 84 -8.20 -1.62 4.48
CA SER A 84 -7.52 -1.81 3.18
C SER A 84 -6.11 -1.21 3.22
N LEU A 85 -5.99 0.03 3.70
CA LEU A 85 -4.71 0.70 3.80
C LEU A 85 -3.75 0.00 4.78
N LEU A 86 -4.21 -0.36 5.97
CA LEU A 86 -3.38 -1.01 7.00
C LEU A 86 -2.83 -2.36 6.54
N PHE A 87 -3.67 -3.20 5.94
CA PHE A 87 -3.21 -4.49 5.43
C PHE A 87 -2.32 -4.35 4.19
N SER A 88 -2.53 -3.32 3.35
CA SER A 88 -1.61 -2.99 2.25
C SER A 88 -0.25 -2.55 2.79
N TYR A 89 -0.20 -1.67 3.79
CA TYR A 89 1.05 -1.25 4.43
C TYR A 89 1.81 -2.44 5.02
N TYR A 90 1.09 -3.34 5.71
CA TYR A 90 1.69 -4.55 6.27
C TYR A 90 2.28 -5.44 5.18
N LEU A 91 1.52 -5.72 4.12
CA LEU A 91 1.98 -6.52 2.99
C LEU A 91 3.18 -5.87 2.30
N ASN A 92 3.15 -4.56 2.08
CA ASN A 92 4.26 -3.81 1.49
C ASN A 92 5.53 -3.98 2.32
N GLY A 93 5.44 -3.80 3.64
CA GLY A 93 6.55 -4.00 4.56
C GLY A 93 7.11 -5.43 4.51
N LEU A 94 6.24 -6.45 4.49
CA LEU A 94 6.68 -7.85 4.35
C LEU A 94 7.45 -8.07 3.04
N VAL A 95 6.91 -7.60 1.92
CA VAL A 95 7.55 -7.79 0.61
C VAL A 95 8.89 -7.04 0.56
N LYS A 96 8.95 -5.80 1.07
CA LYS A 96 10.21 -5.05 1.19
C LYS A 96 11.28 -5.81 1.96
N GLN A 97 10.92 -6.42 3.09
CA GLN A 97 11.86 -7.19 3.90
C GLN A 97 12.25 -8.54 3.28
N ILE A 98 11.43 -9.10 2.39
CA ILE A 98 11.76 -10.34 1.66
C ILE A 98 12.73 -10.05 0.51
N PHE A 99 12.49 -9.00 -0.27
CA PHE A 99 13.25 -8.71 -1.47
C PHE A 99 14.50 -7.87 -1.20
N GLN A 100 14.45 -6.97 -0.22
CA GLN A 100 15.58 -6.11 0.19
C GLN A 100 16.23 -5.36 -0.98
N ASP A 101 15.42 -4.95 -1.95
CA ASP A 101 15.91 -4.29 -3.16
C ASP A 101 16.48 -2.90 -2.80
N PRO A 102 17.74 -2.60 -3.15
CA PRO A 102 18.31 -1.28 -2.90
C PRO A 102 17.59 -0.21 -3.73
N ARG A 103 17.62 1.03 -3.23
CA ARG A 103 17.07 2.19 -3.94
C ARG A 103 17.98 2.58 -5.11
N PRO A 104 17.47 3.30 -6.12
CA PRO A 104 18.31 3.86 -7.18
C PRO A 104 19.35 4.83 -6.63
N ALA A 105 20.45 4.99 -7.35
CA ALA A 105 21.54 5.90 -6.98
C ALA A 105 21.13 7.38 -6.96
N THR A 106 19.97 7.74 -7.50
CA THR A 106 19.40 9.09 -7.40
C THR A 106 18.77 9.37 -6.04
N ASN A 107 18.54 8.35 -5.20
CA ASN A 107 18.07 8.49 -3.81
C ASN A 107 19.21 8.85 -2.84
N THR A 108 20.06 9.85 -3.16
CA THR A 108 21.36 10.03 -2.47
C THR A 108 21.70 11.42 -1.92
N ASP A 109 20.87 12.47 -2.01
CA ASP A 109 21.33 13.78 -1.50
C ASP A 109 20.44 14.47 -0.47
N LEU A 110 21.04 14.70 0.71
CA LEU A 110 20.53 15.44 1.88
C LEU A 110 20.50 16.96 1.68
N THR A 111 20.71 17.45 0.46
CA THR A 111 20.65 18.89 0.20
C THR A 111 19.20 19.33 0.22
N GLU A 112 18.88 20.18 1.21
CA GLU A 112 17.56 20.70 1.61
C GLU A 112 16.68 21.27 0.48
N ASP A 113 17.19 21.38 -0.74
CA ASP A 113 16.58 22.20 -1.79
C ASP A 113 15.66 21.44 -2.76
N LEU A 114 15.81 20.12 -2.99
CA LEU A 114 15.09 19.47 -4.11
C LEU A 114 14.60 18.01 -3.94
N GLY A 115 15.08 17.23 -2.96
CA GLY A 115 14.84 15.78 -2.91
C GLY A 115 14.09 15.26 -1.67
N VAL A 116 13.22 14.26 -1.85
CA VAL A 116 12.68 13.42 -0.77
C VAL A 116 13.57 12.19 -0.66
N ILE A 117 14.16 11.92 0.51
CA ILE A 117 14.93 10.70 0.75
C ILE A 117 14.03 9.66 1.40
N GLU A 118 14.03 8.46 0.82
CA GLU A 118 13.34 7.31 1.38
C GLU A 118 14.32 6.41 2.15
N SER A 119 13.93 6.05 3.38
CA SER A 119 14.73 5.27 4.34
C SER A 119 14.32 3.80 4.45
N SER A 120 13.54 3.30 3.48
CA SER A 120 13.16 1.89 3.36
C SER A 120 13.62 1.30 2.03
N TYR A 121 13.71 -0.03 1.89
CA TYR A 121 14.02 -0.72 0.62
C TYR A 121 13.17 -0.20 -0.56
N GLY A 122 13.65 -0.32 -1.80
CA GLY A 122 12.95 0.11 -3.02
C GLY A 122 11.72 -0.74 -3.30
N PHE A 123 11.92 -1.99 -3.66
CA PHE A 123 10.85 -2.88 -4.09
C PHE A 123 9.96 -3.39 -2.94
N PRO A 124 8.62 -3.34 -3.06
CA PRO A 124 7.83 -2.55 -4.01
C PRO A 124 7.55 -1.15 -3.44
N SER A 125 7.26 -0.18 -4.31
CA SER A 125 6.92 1.19 -3.91
C SER A 125 5.70 1.27 -2.99
N GLY A 126 5.88 1.85 -1.80
CA GLY A 126 4.82 2.02 -0.79
C GLY A 126 3.73 2.98 -1.26
N HIS A 127 4.10 4.19 -1.72
CA HIS A 127 3.15 5.18 -2.26
C HIS A 127 2.28 4.59 -3.37
N SER A 128 2.90 3.87 -4.32
CA SER A 128 2.19 3.27 -5.45
C SER A 128 1.23 2.17 -5.02
N GLN A 129 1.68 1.24 -4.17
CA GLN A 129 0.84 0.13 -3.70
C GLN A 129 -0.31 0.65 -2.83
N ASN A 130 -0.03 1.59 -1.92
CA ASN A 130 -1.03 2.16 -1.02
C ASN A 130 -2.00 3.10 -1.74
N ALA A 131 -1.56 3.80 -2.79
CA ALA A 131 -2.46 4.51 -3.70
C ALA A 131 -3.47 3.55 -4.34
N VAL A 132 -3.04 2.37 -4.80
CA VAL A 132 -3.97 1.34 -5.29
C VAL A 132 -4.94 0.90 -4.19
N ALA A 133 -4.44 0.57 -3.00
CA ALA A 133 -5.28 0.11 -1.89
C ALA A 133 -6.33 1.16 -1.45
N PHE A 134 -5.96 2.44 -1.47
CA PHE A 134 -6.79 3.55 -1.01
C PHE A 134 -7.73 4.08 -2.10
N TRP A 135 -7.15 4.59 -3.19
CA TRP A 135 -7.91 5.19 -4.28
C TRP A 135 -8.63 4.13 -5.10
N GLY A 136 -8.07 2.92 -5.21
CA GLY A 136 -8.73 1.80 -5.88
C GLY A 136 -9.92 1.27 -5.08
N TYR A 137 -9.82 1.17 -3.76
CA TYR A 137 -10.99 0.81 -2.92
C TYR A 137 -12.07 1.89 -2.97
N SER A 138 -11.68 3.16 -2.94
CA SER A 138 -12.59 4.28 -3.14
C SER A 138 -13.27 4.20 -4.52
N SER A 139 -12.52 3.93 -5.57
CA SER A 139 -13.05 3.72 -6.92
C SER A 139 -14.09 2.60 -6.96
N TYR A 140 -13.81 1.48 -6.30
CA TYR A 140 -14.77 0.38 -6.19
C TYR A 140 -16.06 0.79 -5.47
N GLU A 141 -15.98 1.52 -4.36
CA GLU A 141 -17.14 1.97 -3.60
C GLU A 141 -18.00 3.01 -4.36
N PHE A 142 -17.37 3.87 -5.16
CA PHE A 142 -18.04 4.94 -5.90
C PHE A 142 -18.44 4.56 -7.33
N LYS A 143 -18.13 3.35 -7.81
CA LYS A 143 -18.35 2.95 -9.21
C LYS A 143 -19.82 3.06 -9.66
N ASP A 144 -20.76 2.76 -8.76
CA ASP A 144 -22.20 2.73 -9.07
C ASP A 144 -22.94 4.01 -8.64
N LYS A 145 -22.24 4.99 -8.04
CA LYS A 145 -22.86 6.22 -7.50
C LYS A 145 -23.04 7.32 -8.54
N ASN A 146 -22.50 7.14 -9.76
CA ASN A 146 -22.71 8.07 -10.87
C ASN A 146 -24.11 7.89 -11.48
N LYS A 147 -25.11 8.52 -10.88
CA LYS A 147 -26.52 8.41 -11.30
C LYS A 147 -26.85 9.10 -12.64
N TYR A 148 -25.98 9.98 -13.13
CA TYR A 148 -26.30 10.92 -14.22
C TYR A 148 -25.53 10.70 -15.52
N ASN A 149 -24.47 9.90 -15.54
CA ASN A 149 -23.64 9.66 -16.72
C ASN A 149 -23.32 8.16 -16.84
N GLU A 150 -23.47 7.59 -18.05
CA GLU A 150 -23.01 6.23 -18.38
C GLU A 150 -21.48 6.06 -18.23
N ILE A 151 -20.75 7.17 -18.12
CA ILE A 151 -19.31 7.21 -17.97
C ILE A 151 -18.92 7.18 -16.48
N PRO A 152 -18.07 6.23 -16.04
CA PRO A 152 -17.60 6.12 -14.65
C PRO A 152 -16.51 7.16 -14.32
N ILE A 153 -16.86 8.45 -14.31
CA ILE A 153 -15.93 9.57 -14.10
C ILE A 153 -15.13 9.44 -12.80
N ILE A 154 -15.77 9.07 -11.68
CA ILE A 154 -15.07 8.97 -10.38
C ILE A 154 -13.99 7.88 -10.43
N PRO A 155 -14.29 6.63 -10.85
CA PRO A 155 -13.26 5.61 -11.08
C PRO A 155 -12.12 6.06 -12.01
N ILE A 156 -12.42 6.80 -13.08
CA ILE A 156 -11.41 7.30 -14.01
C ILE A 156 -10.47 8.27 -13.30
N ILE A 157 -11.00 9.27 -12.58
CA ILE A 157 -10.20 10.26 -11.85
C ILE A 157 -9.30 9.55 -10.82
N LEU A 158 -9.86 8.62 -10.04
CA LEU A 158 -9.09 7.90 -9.02
C LEU A 158 -8.01 7.00 -9.63
N SER A 159 -8.27 6.41 -10.80
CA SER A 159 -7.26 5.64 -11.54
C SER A 159 -6.12 6.53 -12.06
N VAL A 160 -6.46 7.74 -12.52
CA VAL A 160 -5.46 8.75 -12.91
C VAL A 160 -4.64 9.19 -11.71
N LEU A 161 -5.24 9.36 -10.53
CA LEU A 161 -4.48 9.68 -9.30
C LEU A 161 -3.47 8.58 -8.95
N ILE A 162 -3.87 7.31 -9.03
CA ILE A 162 -2.95 6.17 -8.81
C ILE A 162 -1.76 6.27 -9.77
N PHE A 163 -2.03 6.50 -11.06
CA PHE A 163 -1.00 6.62 -12.07
C PHE A 163 -0.05 7.81 -11.82
N LEU A 164 -0.60 8.97 -11.46
CA LEU A 164 0.20 10.16 -11.16
C LEU A 164 1.09 9.97 -9.93
N VAL A 165 0.58 9.34 -8.87
CA VAL A 165 1.37 8.98 -7.68
C VAL A 165 2.44 7.94 -8.02
N ALA A 166 2.14 6.98 -8.88
CA ALA A 166 3.11 5.96 -9.30
C ALA A 166 4.26 6.56 -10.10
N ILE A 167 3.96 7.41 -11.07
CA ILE A 167 4.98 8.07 -11.90
C ILE A 167 5.79 9.11 -11.11
N SER A 168 5.18 9.81 -10.14
CA SER A 168 5.91 10.80 -9.34
C SER A 168 7.14 10.19 -8.67
N ARG A 169 7.08 8.93 -8.23
CA ARG A 169 8.18 8.25 -7.54
C ARG A 169 9.41 8.02 -8.41
N ILE A 170 9.22 7.78 -9.71
CA ILE A 170 10.33 7.64 -10.67
C ILE A 170 10.91 9.02 -10.99
N ILE A 171 10.03 10.00 -11.26
CA ILE A 171 10.45 11.37 -11.61
C ILE A 171 11.24 12.02 -10.47
N ILE A 172 10.83 11.81 -9.22
CA ILE A 172 11.54 12.32 -8.03
C ILE A 172 12.85 11.55 -7.80
N GLY A 173 13.01 10.36 -8.36
CA GLY A 173 14.26 9.60 -8.29
C GLY A 173 14.39 8.71 -7.06
N VAL A 174 13.28 8.27 -6.47
CA VAL A 174 13.32 7.42 -5.27
C VAL A 174 13.02 5.95 -5.56
N HIS A 175 12.57 5.61 -6.77
CA HIS A 175 12.15 4.27 -7.13
C HIS A 175 12.49 3.96 -8.58
N ASP A 176 12.88 2.71 -8.83
CA ASP A 176 13.06 2.17 -10.17
C ASP A 176 11.71 1.76 -10.79
N LEU A 177 11.67 1.61 -12.12
CA LEU A 177 10.44 1.21 -12.82
C LEU A 177 9.87 -0.13 -12.31
N GLN A 178 10.75 -1.06 -11.92
CA GLN A 178 10.35 -2.36 -11.36
C GLN A 178 9.60 -2.23 -10.03
N ASP A 179 9.99 -1.27 -9.18
CA ASP A 179 9.34 -1.00 -7.89
C ASP A 179 7.89 -0.58 -8.08
N ILE A 180 7.65 0.23 -9.10
CA ILE A 180 6.34 0.77 -9.44
C ILE A 180 5.45 -0.32 -10.01
N ILE A 181 5.95 -1.08 -10.98
CA ILE A 181 5.15 -2.12 -11.63
C ILE A 181 4.85 -3.26 -10.65
N GLY A 182 5.84 -3.66 -9.83
CA GLY A 182 5.63 -4.60 -8.74
C GLY A 182 4.60 -4.10 -7.74
N ALA A 183 4.69 -2.84 -7.31
CA ALA A 183 3.72 -2.21 -6.41
C ALA A 183 2.30 -2.18 -6.97
N LEU A 184 2.14 -1.84 -8.25
CA LEU A 184 0.82 -1.84 -8.90
C LEU A 184 0.24 -3.24 -8.99
N LEU A 185 1.03 -4.25 -9.39
CA LEU A 185 0.57 -5.64 -9.47
C LEU A 185 0.19 -6.20 -8.10
N ILE A 186 1.07 -6.05 -7.11
CA ILE A 186 0.82 -6.50 -5.73
C ILE A 186 -0.39 -5.77 -5.16
N GLY A 187 -0.47 -4.45 -5.35
CA GLY A 187 -1.58 -3.62 -4.88
C GLY A 187 -2.92 -4.00 -5.51
N ILE A 188 -2.96 -4.29 -6.81
CA ILE A 188 -4.18 -4.72 -7.50
C ILE A 188 -4.61 -6.11 -7.01
N CYS A 189 -3.68 -7.06 -6.91
CA CYS A 189 -3.95 -8.39 -6.37
C CYS A 189 -4.49 -8.33 -4.94
N PHE A 190 -3.85 -7.51 -4.10
CA PHE A 190 -4.30 -7.25 -2.73
C PHE A 190 -5.70 -6.63 -2.72
N LEU A 191 -5.94 -5.59 -3.51
CA LEU A 191 -7.24 -4.90 -3.55
C LEU A 191 -8.37 -5.83 -3.97
N LEU A 192 -8.16 -6.66 -5.00
CA LEU A 192 -9.14 -7.64 -5.45
C LEU A 192 -9.43 -8.67 -4.35
N ALA A 193 -8.39 -9.16 -3.66
CA ALA A 193 -8.55 -10.06 -2.53
C ALA A 193 -9.33 -9.38 -1.39
N PHE A 194 -9.01 -8.11 -1.07
CA PHE A 194 -9.71 -7.35 -0.03
C PHE A 194 -11.19 -7.16 -0.35
N ILE A 195 -11.52 -6.74 -1.58
CA ILE A 195 -12.90 -6.59 -2.06
C ILE A 195 -13.68 -7.90 -1.97
N TYR A 196 -13.04 -9.03 -2.27
CA TYR A 196 -13.67 -10.34 -2.19
C TYR A 196 -13.86 -10.82 -0.75
N LEU A 197 -12.85 -10.63 0.11
CA LEU A 197 -12.80 -11.20 1.46
C LEU A 197 -13.54 -10.36 2.51
N GLU A 198 -13.50 -9.03 2.43
CA GLU A 198 -14.17 -8.13 3.39
C GLU A 198 -15.66 -8.47 3.60
N PRO A 199 -16.49 -8.64 2.56
CA PRO A 199 -17.90 -8.95 2.74
C PRO A 199 -18.16 -10.36 3.30
N ILE A 200 -17.17 -11.25 3.26
CA ILE A 200 -17.24 -12.60 3.86
C ILE A 200 -16.89 -12.53 5.34
N PHE A 201 -15.83 -11.80 5.70
CA PHE A 201 -15.33 -11.72 7.08
C PHE A 201 -16.15 -10.81 7.98
N THR A 202 -16.55 -9.63 7.49
CA THR A 202 -17.26 -8.62 8.31
C THR A 202 -18.53 -9.19 8.97
N PRO A 203 -19.42 -9.92 8.27
CA PRO A 203 -20.60 -10.52 8.91
C PRO A 203 -20.27 -11.56 9.98
N GLN A 204 -19.21 -12.35 9.79
CA GLN A 204 -18.81 -13.36 10.78
C GLN A 204 -18.21 -12.70 12.02
N PHE A 205 -17.35 -11.71 11.83
CA PHE A 205 -16.82 -10.89 12.93
C PHE A 205 -17.94 -10.20 13.71
N ASN A 206 -18.96 -9.70 13.03
CA ASN A 206 -20.09 -9.02 13.66
C ASN A 206 -20.93 -9.91 14.59
N LYS A 207 -20.94 -11.24 14.38
CA LYS A 207 -21.64 -12.21 15.24
C LYS A 207 -20.97 -12.43 16.59
N LEU A 208 -19.70 -12.06 16.73
CA LEU A 208 -18.95 -12.21 17.98
C LEU A 208 -19.50 -11.27 19.06
N SER A 209 -19.38 -11.67 20.33
CA SER A 209 -19.66 -10.77 21.45
C SER A 209 -18.69 -9.59 21.47
N PHE A 210 -19.08 -8.47 22.08
CA PHE A 210 -18.22 -7.28 22.19
C PHE A 210 -16.84 -7.62 22.79
N ILE A 211 -16.79 -8.39 23.88
CA ILE A 211 -15.54 -8.84 24.50
C ILE A 211 -14.71 -9.71 23.54
N ALA A 212 -15.34 -10.62 22.80
CA ALA A 212 -14.63 -11.43 21.82
C ALA A 212 -14.04 -10.59 20.68
N LYS A 213 -14.75 -9.55 20.21
CA LYS A 213 -14.22 -8.60 19.21
C LYS A 213 -13.01 -7.84 19.75
N LEU A 214 -13.08 -7.33 20.98
CA LEU A 214 -11.96 -6.63 21.61
C LEU A 214 -10.73 -7.52 21.75
N VAL A 215 -10.91 -8.73 22.31
CA VAL A 215 -9.82 -9.70 22.45
C VAL A 215 -9.21 -10.03 21.10
N LEU A 216 -10.04 -10.28 20.08
CA LEU A 216 -9.56 -10.59 18.74
C LEU A 216 -8.77 -9.43 18.13
N THR A 217 -9.24 -8.18 18.26
CA THR A 217 -8.50 -7.00 17.79
C THR A 217 -7.13 -6.88 18.47
N VAL A 218 -7.08 -7.03 19.80
CA VAL A 218 -5.81 -6.97 20.56
C VAL A 218 -4.87 -8.09 20.11
N VAL A 219 -5.38 -9.32 20.03
CA VAL A 219 -4.59 -10.50 19.64
C VAL A 219 -4.05 -10.34 18.21
N VAL A 220 -4.87 -9.91 17.26
CA VAL A 220 -4.44 -9.70 15.86
C VAL A 220 -3.40 -8.59 15.77
N SER A 221 -3.62 -7.45 16.43
CA SER A 221 -2.65 -6.34 16.45
C SER A 221 -1.29 -6.78 17.01
N LEU A 222 -1.29 -7.50 18.13
CA LEU A 222 -0.07 -8.04 18.73
C LEU A 222 0.57 -9.11 17.85
N ALA A 223 -0.22 -10.00 17.25
CA ALA A 223 0.27 -11.04 16.37
C ALA A 223 0.95 -10.45 15.13
N LEU A 224 0.37 -9.44 14.48
CA LEU A 224 0.98 -8.78 13.32
C LEU A 224 2.34 -8.17 13.66
N PHE A 225 2.44 -7.49 14.82
CA PHE A 225 3.70 -6.95 15.31
C PHE A 225 4.73 -8.05 15.61
N LEU A 226 4.32 -9.08 16.36
CA LEU A 226 5.21 -10.16 16.80
C LEU A 226 5.69 -11.02 15.63
N ILE A 227 4.80 -11.41 14.71
CA ILE A 227 5.15 -12.19 13.52
C ILE A 227 6.23 -11.46 12.73
N ALA A 228 6.04 -10.17 12.47
CA ALA A 228 7.04 -9.40 11.73
C ALA A 228 8.36 -9.27 12.50
N THR A 229 8.30 -9.01 13.81
CA THR A 229 9.48 -8.92 14.68
C THR A 229 10.29 -10.22 14.68
N PHE A 230 9.62 -11.38 14.72
CA PHE A 230 10.29 -12.67 14.73
C PHE A 230 10.75 -13.13 13.35
N MET A 231 10.03 -12.76 12.28
CA MET A 231 10.43 -13.07 10.90
C MET A 231 11.63 -12.23 10.45
N PHE A 232 11.70 -10.97 10.89
CA PHE A 232 12.73 -10.01 10.50
C PHE A 232 13.45 -9.41 11.73
N PRO A 233 14.14 -10.23 12.54
CA PRO A 233 14.74 -9.79 13.81
C PRO A 233 15.84 -8.73 13.63
N ARG A 234 16.41 -8.59 12.42
CA ARG A 234 17.43 -7.59 12.10
C ARG A 234 16.88 -6.15 12.05
N ALA A 235 15.59 -5.98 11.77
CA ALA A 235 14.96 -4.65 11.73
C ALA A 235 15.05 -3.90 13.07
N TYR A 236 15.12 -4.63 14.20
CA TYR A 236 15.24 -4.03 15.53
C TYR A 236 16.69 -3.88 16.02
N VAL A 237 17.60 -4.75 15.56
CA VAL A 237 19.01 -4.74 16.01
C VAL A 237 19.72 -3.45 15.60
N GLU A 238 19.37 -2.87 14.44
CA GLU A 238 20.04 -1.66 13.95
C GLU A 238 19.64 -0.36 14.63
N LEU A 239 18.39 -0.27 15.12
CA LEU A 239 17.98 0.83 15.99
C LEU A 239 18.85 0.90 17.26
N ALA A 240 19.36 -0.26 17.72
CA ALA A 240 20.29 -0.34 18.85
C ALA A 240 21.76 -0.13 18.45
N THR A 241 22.16 -0.42 17.20
CA THR A 241 23.56 -0.31 16.74
C THR A 241 23.88 0.97 15.96
N GLN A 242 22.94 1.90 15.76
CA GLN A 242 23.24 3.25 15.24
C GLN A 242 24.34 4.01 16.04
N ASN A 243 24.72 3.51 17.23
CA ASN A 243 25.81 4.03 18.06
C ASN A 243 27.15 3.27 17.93
N LEU A 244 27.32 2.34 16.97
CA LEU A 244 28.54 1.53 16.80
C LEU A 244 29.16 1.70 15.40
N PRO A 245 30.21 2.53 15.25
CA PRO A 245 30.68 3.04 13.95
C PRO A 245 31.62 2.10 13.16
N SER A 246 31.61 0.77 13.39
CA SER A 246 32.66 -0.11 12.83
C SER A 246 32.19 -1.36 12.05
N LEU A 247 30.89 -1.50 11.79
CA LEU A 247 30.40 -2.50 10.83
C LEU A 247 29.85 -1.78 9.61
N SER A 248 30.64 -1.69 8.54
CA SER A 248 30.16 -1.33 7.20
C SER A 248 29.39 -2.51 6.62
N LEU A 249 28.20 -2.77 7.16
CA LEU A 249 27.14 -3.46 6.42
C LEU A 249 26.60 -2.46 5.38
N PRO A 250 25.89 -2.91 4.32
CA PRO A 250 25.09 -1.98 3.50
C PRO A 250 24.24 -1.10 4.45
N PRO A 251 23.78 0.09 4.03
CA PRO A 251 22.71 0.75 4.78
C PRO A 251 21.48 -0.15 4.70
N ASP A 252 21.42 -1.13 5.60
CA ASP A 252 20.31 -2.05 5.74
C ASP A 252 19.15 -1.14 6.13
N TYR A 253 18.19 -1.02 5.22
CA TYR A 253 17.03 -0.19 5.46
C TYR A 253 16.21 -0.86 6.56
N PRO A 254 16.12 -0.30 7.79
CA PRO A 254 15.31 -0.90 8.83
C PRO A 254 13.85 -0.93 8.37
N ASP A 255 12.99 -1.72 9.03
CA ASP A 255 11.56 -1.72 8.76
C ASP A 255 10.88 -0.36 8.98
N ALA A 256 11.64 0.66 9.41
CA ALA A 256 11.23 2.02 9.75
C ALA A 256 10.06 2.04 10.75
N GLY A 257 9.89 0.98 11.55
CA GLY A 257 8.75 0.81 12.45
C GLY A 257 7.41 0.58 11.74
N ALA A 258 7.39 0.19 10.46
CA ALA A 258 6.16 -0.03 9.70
C ALA A 258 5.26 -1.09 10.36
N PHE A 259 5.83 -2.18 10.89
CA PHE A 259 5.04 -3.25 11.51
C PHE A 259 4.46 -2.86 12.86
N SER A 260 5.21 -2.12 13.68
CA SER A 260 4.71 -1.58 14.95
C SER A 260 3.64 -0.51 14.72
N LEU A 261 3.80 0.31 13.67
CA LEU A 261 2.78 1.28 13.24
C LEU A 261 1.48 0.58 12.85
N VAL A 262 1.51 -0.46 12.00
CA VAL A 262 0.27 -1.18 11.63
C VAL A 262 -0.40 -1.80 12.85
N GLY A 263 0.35 -2.49 13.72
CA GLY A 263 -0.19 -3.10 14.93
C GLY A 263 -0.80 -2.07 15.87
N GLY A 264 -0.11 -0.94 16.08
CA GLY A 264 -0.57 0.17 16.92
C GLY A 264 -1.81 0.86 16.39
N VAL A 265 -1.85 1.17 15.08
CA VAL A 265 -3.03 1.79 14.46
C VAL A 265 -4.22 0.84 14.46
N LEU A 266 -4.02 -0.45 14.14
CA LEU A 266 -5.10 -1.44 14.20
C LEU A 266 -5.67 -1.58 15.62
N LEU A 267 -4.79 -1.54 16.64
CA LEU A 267 -5.21 -1.58 18.03
C LEU A 267 -6.02 -0.34 18.40
N GLY A 268 -5.48 0.86 18.18
CA GLY A 268 -6.12 2.12 18.53
C GLY A 268 -7.43 2.36 17.78
N PHE A 269 -7.39 2.27 16.45
CA PHE A 269 -8.58 2.43 15.60
C PHE A 269 -9.60 1.32 15.85
N GLY A 270 -9.16 0.06 15.92
CA GLY A 270 -10.05 -1.08 16.09
C GLY A 270 -10.78 -1.08 17.44
N VAL A 271 -10.07 -0.80 18.54
CA VAL A 271 -10.69 -0.67 19.87
C VAL A 271 -11.62 0.55 19.90
N GLY A 272 -11.18 1.70 19.38
CA GLY A 272 -12.00 2.91 19.31
C GLY A 272 -13.30 2.70 18.53
N TYR A 273 -13.22 2.07 17.36
CA TYR A 273 -14.37 1.74 16.53
C TYR A 273 -15.36 0.82 17.27
N LEU A 274 -14.87 -0.21 17.96
CA LEU A 274 -15.72 -1.15 18.70
C LEU A 274 -16.42 -0.48 19.88
N ILE A 275 -15.71 0.35 20.65
CA ILE A 275 -16.29 1.12 21.77
C ILE A 275 -17.36 2.07 21.23
N GLU A 276 -17.08 2.76 20.13
CA GLU A 276 -18.05 3.68 19.54
C GLU A 276 -19.32 2.95 19.08
N GLN A 277 -19.19 1.80 18.43
CA GLN A 277 -20.33 0.98 18.03
C GLN A 277 -21.19 0.50 19.21
N GLU A 278 -20.55 0.10 20.31
CA GLU A 278 -21.25 -0.43 21.48
C GLU A 278 -21.97 0.68 22.27
N TYR A 279 -21.27 1.79 22.54
CA TYR A 279 -21.73 2.78 23.52
C TYR A 279 -22.27 4.07 22.90
N VAL A 280 -21.70 4.54 21.79
CA VAL A 280 -22.08 5.83 21.20
C VAL A 280 -23.20 5.66 20.17
N LYS A 281 -23.15 4.58 19.37
CA LYS A 281 -24.12 4.28 18.30
C LYS A 281 -24.32 5.45 17.32
N TYR A 282 -23.31 6.30 17.15
CA TYR A 282 -23.38 7.44 16.25
C TYR A 282 -23.24 6.96 14.80
N ASP A 283 -24.27 7.22 13.98
CA ASP A 283 -24.21 7.06 12.53
C ASP A 283 -24.42 8.45 11.92
N PRO A 284 -23.36 9.10 11.39
CA PRO A 284 -23.51 10.39 10.71
C PRO A 284 -24.39 10.17 9.48
N SER A 285 -25.57 10.80 9.52
CA SER A 285 -26.59 10.80 8.48
C SER A 285 -26.10 11.34 7.14
#